data_AF-A0AA39UEG4-F1
#
_entry.id   AF-A0AA39UEG4-F1
#
_cell.length_a   1.000
_cell.length_b   1.000
_cell.length_c   1.000
_cell.angle_alpha   90.00
_cell.angle_beta   90.00
_cell.angle_gamma   90.00
#
_symmetry.space_group_name_H-M   'P 1'
#
loop_
_entity.id
_entity.type
_entity.pdbx_description
1 polymer ?
#
loop_
_entity_poly.entity_id
_entity_poly.type
_entity_poly.pdbx_seq_one_letter_code
_entity_poly.pdbx_strand_id
1 'polypeptide(L)' 'MMFKLSSITMIALTTMFLSVGQVNAAALIAANPVDACNGSNNYDVGHSCAFKQSQGTAQGFCENNACGNLICVPH' A
#
# COMPACT_ATOMS: atom_id res chain seq x y z
N MET A 1 49.59 -35.77 0.51
CA MET A 1 48.18 -36.23 0.68
C MET A 1 47.28 -35.16 0.08
N MET A 2 46.39 -35.54 -0.83
CA MET A 2 45.65 -34.64 -1.73
C MET A 2 44.40 -34.08 -1.05
N PHE A 3 44.35 -32.77 -0.79
CA PHE A 3 43.11 -32.10 -0.43
C PHE A 3 42.37 -31.71 -1.70
N LYS A 4 41.54 -32.64 -2.19
CA LYS A 4 40.50 -32.36 -3.19
C LYS A 4 39.41 -31.53 -2.53
N LEU A 5 39.41 -30.21 -2.72
CA LEU A 5 38.22 -29.40 -2.47
C LEU A 5 37.35 -29.44 -3.72
N SER A 6 36.44 -30.41 -3.74
CA SER A 6 35.34 -30.49 -4.71
C SER A 6 34.53 -29.20 -4.66
N SER A 7 34.32 -28.63 -5.83
CA SER A 7 33.47 -27.48 -6.12
C SER A 7 32.08 -27.65 -5.49
N ILE A 8 31.74 -26.78 -4.54
CA ILE A 8 30.36 -26.60 -4.09
C ILE A 8 29.96 -25.17 -4.42
N THR A 9 29.52 -24.97 -5.65
CA THR A 9 28.74 -23.80 -6.08
C THR A 9 27.43 -23.79 -5.30
N MET A 10 27.38 -23.09 -4.17
CA MET A 10 26.10 -22.68 -3.56
C MET A 10 25.68 -21.35 -4.18
N ILE A 11 24.68 -21.45 -5.05
CA ILE A 11 23.93 -20.32 -5.58
C ILE A 11 23.17 -19.71 -4.39
N ALA A 12 23.63 -18.57 -3.89
CA ALA A 12 22.92 -17.79 -2.88
C ALA A 12 21.69 -17.12 -3.52
N LEU A 13 20.56 -17.81 -3.49
CA LEU A 13 19.23 -17.28 -3.83
C LEU A 13 18.58 -16.72 -2.55
N THR A 14 18.84 -15.47 -2.21
CA THR A 14 18.17 -14.74 -1.11
C THR A 14 18.52 -13.27 -1.28
N THR A 15 17.63 -12.30 -1.45
CA THR A 15 16.23 -12.17 -1.05
C THR A 15 15.55 -11.19 -2.00
N MET A 16 14.38 -11.54 -2.53
CA MET A 16 13.47 -10.54 -3.09
C MET A 16 13.05 -9.65 -1.93
N PHE A 17 13.69 -8.49 -1.80
CA PHE A 17 13.18 -7.43 -0.95
C PHE A 17 11.83 -7.05 -1.55
N LEU A 18 10.77 -7.58 -0.95
CA LEU A 18 9.45 -6.97 -0.98
C LEU A 18 9.63 -5.62 -0.31
N SER A 19 10.13 -4.65 -1.07
CA SER A 19 9.86 -3.25 -0.87
C SER A 19 8.34 -3.14 -1.02
N VAL A 20 7.61 -3.53 0.02
CA VAL A 20 6.37 -2.87 0.38
C VAL A 20 6.77 -1.41 0.36
N GLY A 21 6.42 -0.73 -0.73
CA GLY A 21 6.63 0.69 -0.85
C GLY A 21 6.08 1.25 0.44
N GLN A 22 6.96 1.74 1.30
CA GLN A 22 6.56 2.64 2.34
C GLN A 22 5.97 3.80 1.55
N VAL A 23 4.66 3.73 1.30
CA VAL A 23 3.89 4.83 0.76
C VAL A 23 4.00 5.84 1.88
N ASN A 24 5.01 6.70 1.76
CA ASN A 24 5.26 7.80 2.65
C ASN A 24 3.95 8.58 2.65
N ALA A 25 3.12 8.37 3.68
CA ALA A 25 1.78 8.93 3.83
C ALA A 25 1.83 10.44 4.15
N ALA A 26 2.83 11.13 3.59
CA ALA A 26 2.71 12.53 3.20
C ALA A 26 1.91 12.66 1.88
N ALA A 27 1.13 11.64 1.51
CA ALA A 27 0.04 11.76 0.56
C ALA A 27 -0.83 12.94 0.98
N LEU A 28 -1.10 13.85 0.05
CA LEU A 28 -2.03 14.95 0.23
C LEU A 28 -3.31 14.40 0.86
N ILE A 29 -3.51 14.62 2.16
CA ILE A 29 -4.69 14.12 2.87
C ILE A 29 -5.91 14.71 2.17
N ALA A 30 -6.76 13.85 1.63
CA ALA A 30 -7.91 14.28 0.85
C ALA A 30 -8.89 15.07 1.71
N ALA A 31 -9.65 15.99 1.08
CA ALA A 31 -10.59 16.83 1.80
C ALA A 31 -11.84 16.08 2.28
N ASN A 32 -12.19 14.98 1.62
CA ASN A 32 -13.38 14.19 1.91
C ASN A 32 -13.17 12.70 1.52
N PRO A 33 -14.06 11.79 1.96
CA PRO A 33 -13.93 10.35 1.70
C PRO A 33 -13.97 9.97 0.21
N VAL A 34 -14.67 10.73 -0.62
CA VAL A 34 -14.79 10.44 -2.06
C VAL A 34 -13.47 10.80 -2.75
N ASP A 35 -12.92 11.99 -2.49
CA ASP A 35 -11.62 12.43 -3.03
C ASP A 35 -10.46 11.55 -2.58
N ALA A 36 -10.55 10.94 -1.41
CA ALA A 36 -9.52 10.02 -0.91
C ALA A 36 -9.34 8.78 -1.79
N CYS A 37 -10.38 8.40 -2.54
CA CYS A 37 -10.38 7.24 -3.43
C CYS A 37 -10.43 7.64 -4.91
N ASN A 38 -11.23 8.65 -5.26
CA ASN A 38 -11.45 9.11 -6.64
C ASN A 38 -10.65 10.37 -7.01
N GLY A 39 -9.79 10.85 -6.13
CA GLY A 39 -8.94 12.01 -6.40
C GLY A 39 -7.86 11.69 -7.44
N SER A 40 -6.74 12.40 -7.37
CA SER A 40 -5.69 12.38 -8.41
C SER A 40 -5.10 11.02 -8.77
N ASN A 41 -5.31 9.98 -7.97
CA ASN A 41 -4.74 8.64 -8.17
C ASN A 41 -5.76 7.59 -8.64
N ASN A 42 -7.06 7.90 -8.75
CA ASN A 42 -8.12 6.95 -9.16
C ASN A 42 -7.91 5.55 -8.55
N TYR A 43 -7.93 5.45 -7.23
CA TYR A 43 -7.74 4.19 -6.54
C TYR A 43 -8.91 3.24 -6.80
N ASP A 44 -8.63 1.92 -6.74
CA ASP A 44 -9.63 0.87 -6.80
C ASP A 44 -10.06 0.41 -5.38
N VAL A 45 -11.06 -0.45 -5.32
CA VAL A 45 -11.53 -1.09 -4.07
C VAL A 45 -10.36 -1.81 -3.37
N GLY A 46 -10.27 -1.65 -2.05
CA GLY A 46 -9.24 -2.27 -1.22
C GLY A 46 -7.93 -1.48 -1.13
N HIS A 47 -7.81 -0.36 -1.83
CA HIS A 47 -6.66 0.53 -1.64
C HIS A 47 -6.77 1.28 -0.31
N SER A 48 -5.65 1.45 0.39
CA SER A 48 -5.60 2.30 1.57
C SER A 48 -5.87 3.76 1.20
N CYS A 49 -6.67 4.44 2.02
CA CYS A 49 -7.08 5.82 1.82
C CYS A 49 -7.01 6.61 3.13
N ALA A 50 -6.89 7.92 3.02
CA ALA A 50 -6.90 8.83 4.17
C ALA A 50 -7.54 10.17 3.80
N PHE A 51 -8.40 10.69 4.68
CA PHE A 51 -9.08 11.97 4.48
C PHE A 51 -9.18 12.80 5.77
N LYS A 52 -9.36 14.10 5.60
CA LYS A 52 -9.57 15.04 6.71
C LYS A 52 -10.98 14.91 7.26
N GLN A 53 -11.08 14.81 8.57
CA GLN A 53 -12.31 14.85 9.34
C GLN A 53 -12.19 15.86 10.48
N SER A 54 -13.30 16.24 11.11
CA SER A 54 -13.31 17.28 12.15
C SER A 54 -12.40 16.96 13.34
N GLN A 55 -12.15 15.67 13.60
CA GLN A 55 -11.32 15.17 14.71
C GLN A 55 -9.87 14.84 14.29
N GLY A 56 -9.49 15.09 13.03
CA GLY A 56 -8.13 14.81 12.52
C GLY A 56 -8.14 14.14 11.14
N THR A 57 -7.30 13.14 10.96
CA THR A 57 -7.26 12.32 9.73
C THR A 57 -7.92 10.98 10.02
N ALA A 58 -8.88 10.59 9.18
CA ALA A 58 -9.39 9.23 9.14
C ALA A 58 -8.56 8.42 8.13
N GLN A 59 -8.20 7.21 8.52
CA GLN A 59 -7.52 6.24 7.65
C GLN A 59 -8.43 5.03 7.48
N GLY A 60 -8.36 4.39 6.31
CA GLY A 60 -9.23 3.29 5.99
C GLY A 60 -8.94 2.71 4.61
N PHE A 61 -9.97 2.12 4.00
CA PHE A 61 -9.88 1.52 2.68
C PHE A 61 -10.99 2.01 1.76
N CYS A 62 -10.71 2.03 0.46
CA CYS A 62 -11.70 2.38 -0.55
C CYS A 62 -12.70 1.23 -0.75
N GLU A 63 -13.98 1.52 -0.57
CA GLU A 63 -15.09 0.56 -0.71
C GLU A 63 -16.25 1.21 -1.48
N ASN A 64 -17.01 0.44 -2.26
CA ASN A 64 -18.21 0.96 -2.92
C ASN A 64 -19.34 1.15 -1.91
N ASN A 65 -19.94 2.33 -1.88
CA ASN A 65 -21.16 2.56 -1.12
C ASN A 65 -22.38 1.94 -1.82
N ALA A 66 -23.55 2.00 -1.16
CA ALA A 66 -24.81 1.46 -1.70
C ALA A 66 -25.26 2.09 -3.03
N CYS A 67 -24.70 3.25 -3.41
CA CYS A 67 -24.98 3.91 -4.68
C CYS A 67 -23.97 3.54 -5.79
N GLY A 68 -23.00 2.67 -5.50
CA GLY A 68 -21.94 2.27 -6.44
C GLY A 68 -20.74 3.22 -6.49
N ASN A 69 -20.72 4.29 -5.70
CA ASN A 69 -19.59 5.23 -5.65
C ASN A 69 -18.49 4.68 -4.75
N LEU A 70 -17.24 4.78 -5.21
CA LEU A 70 -16.09 4.41 -4.40
C LEU A 70 -15.86 5.49 -3.33
N ILE A 71 -15.79 5.11 -2.05
CA ILE A 71 -15.56 6.03 -0.93
C ILE A 71 -14.54 5.43 0.04
N CYS A 72 -13.84 6.30 0.76
CA CYS A 72 -12.95 5.87 1.84
C CYS A 72 -13.76 5.55 3.10
N VAL A 73 -13.73 4.29 3.53
CA VAL A 73 -14.38 3.82 4.76
C VAL A 73 -13.32 3.69 5.85
N PRO A 74 -13.40 4.45 6.95
CA PRO A 74 -12.43 4.36 8.04
C PRO A 74 -12.56 3.06 8.84
N HIS A 75 -11.42 2.51 9.29
CA HIS A 75 -11.30 1.30 10.11
C HIS A 75 -10.44 1.56 11.35
#